data_AF-A0A9N9ZHW6-F1
#
_entry.id   AF-A0A9N9ZHW6-F1
#
_cell.length_a   1.000
_cell.length_b   1.000
_cell.length_c   1.000
_cell.angle_alpha   90.00
_cell.angle_beta   90.00
_cell.angle_gamma   90.00
#
_symmetry.space_group_name_H-M   'P 1'
#
loop_
_entity.id
_entity.type
_entity.pdbx_description
1 polymer ?
#
loop_
_entity_poly.entity_id
_entity_poly.type
_entity_poly.pdbx_seq_one_letter_code
_entity_poly.pdbx_strand_id
1 'polypeptide(L)'
;MDATRQENAKSFSGYKWTYFSSLNAGPIRSRAESFLDAVKWPRLLEYASKQRNGANASILPAIGLGGNHMVRIIEFNDGVRWVARLQLPPLPDSGSFEGSLEAKSSCEFNTIRLLTKTSAIPTPVIHAFEPGRDSGVNAPFFLMDCLEGNVGMDLGMDIPTAHKKNFFKELAKIHVDLSRIQLPKIGTITAMNADGTFQQGPIPGIGGPFDTATDFFRAWATKKHFGASDDRLRALCGPYADEIVPSVTSFTKSVADIAGEISAAHDKGPFPLCHGDFGHNNIIVDDDYRILGVIDWESAFAGPWEVFGEFPLSLSVVPPTMNLPKDYDEAGWPKDPALAQRFVDRVDYIDAVRQEEEGRQTVDHTLSDLLQDTKRQHLITAMHLFENGKPGFYSKVVENFVTSR
;
A
#
# COMPACT_ATOMS: atom_id res chain seq x y z
N MET A 1 -2.86 45.48 -23.07
CA MET A 1 -1.62 44.91 -22.53
C MET A 1 -1.61 45.24 -21.06
N ASP A 2 -2.02 44.30 -20.21
CA ASP A 2 -1.12 43.88 -19.13
C ASP A 2 -1.58 42.50 -18.68
N ALA A 3 -0.69 41.54 -18.89
CA ALA A 3 -0.92 40.15 -18.56
C ALA A 3 -0.80 40.02 -17.05
N THR A 4 -1.90 39.69 -16.39
CA THR A 4 -1.90 39.19 -15.03
C THR A 4 -1.01 37.95 -15.02
N ARG A 5 0.24 38.12 -14.57
CA ARG A 5 1.12 37.02 -14.17
C ARG A 5 0.40 36.25 -13.09
N GLN A 6 -0.24 35.16 -13.48
CA GLN A 6 -0.48 34.04 -12.59
C GLN A 6 0.91 33.58 -12.15
N GLU A 7 1.33 33.99 -10.96
CA GLU A 7 2.38 33.30 -10.24
C GLU A 7 1.87 31.88 -10.00
N ASN A 8 2.19 30.97 -10.92
CA ASN A 8 2.33 29.56 -10.60
C ASN A 8 3.49 29.47 -9.59
N ALA A 9 3.19 29.78 -8.32
CA ALA A 9 4.03 29.38 -7.22
C ALA A 9 4.06 27.84 -7.27
N LYS A 10 5.20 27.28 -7.69
CA LYS A 10 5.51 25.85 -7.61
C LYS A 10 5.04 25.33 -6.26
N SER A 11 3.96 24.56 -6.23
CA SER A 11 3.20 24.30 -5.01
C SER A 11 3.99 23.50 -3.97
N PHE A 12 5.14 22.93 -4.32
CA PHE A 12 6.12 22.41 -3.37
C PHE A 12 7.53 22.31 -4.00
N SER A 13 8.27 23.43 -4.07
CA SER A 13 9.68 23.35 -4.50
C SER A 13 10.50 22.39 -3.61
N GLY A 14 11.09 21.35 -4.22
CA GLY A 14 11.96 20.36 -3.59
C GLY A 14 11.23 19.30 -2.74
N TYR A 15 12.00 18.56 -1.93
CA TYR A 15 11.49 17.52 -1.04
C TYR A 15 10.88 18.11 0.23
N LYS A 16 9.69 17.66 0.60
CA LYS A 16 8.91 18.07 1.80
C LYS A 16 9.01 17.05 2.93
N TRP A 17 10.14 16.35 3.02
CA TRP A 17 10.40 15.34 4.04
C TRP A 17 10.62 15.98 5.42
N THR A 18 9.53 16.25 6.13
CA THR A 18 9.58 16.87 7.46
C THR A 18 9.37 15.88 8.59
N TYR A 19 8.94 14.65 8.31
CA TYR A 19 8.50 13.70 9.34
C TYR A 19 9.56 13.44 10.41
N PHE A 20 10.81 13.15 10.02
CA PHE A 20 11.93 12.95 10.94
C PHE A 20 12.10 14.13 11.91
N SER A 21 12.10 15.36 11.40
CA SER A 21 12.27 16.56 12.21
C SER A 21 11.07 16.89 13.10
N SER A 22 9.87 16.43 12.71
CA SER A 22 8.62 16.64 13.46
C SER A 22 8.40 15.65 14.59
N LEU A 23 9.23 14.59 14.70
CA LEU A 23 9.06 13.57 15.73
C LEU A 23 9.21 14.16 17.13
N ASN A 24 8.26 13.85 18.00
CA ASN A 24 8.35 14.12 19.43
C ASN A 24 9.33 13.15 20.11
N ALA A 25 9.81 13.51 21.29
CA ALA A 25 10.61 12.60 22.12
C ALA A 25 9.82 11.31 22.39
N GLY A 26 10.47 10.17 22.17
CA GLY A 26 9.85 8.85 22.34
C GLY A 26 10.55 7.76 21.56
N PRO A 27 10.03 6.52 21.61
CA PRO A 27 10.71 5.35 21.05
C PRO A 27 11.01 5.45 19.55
N ILE A 28 10.10 6.06 18.77
CA ILE A 28 10.25 6.22 17.33
C ILE A 28 11.42 7.18 17.02
N ARG A 29 11.48 8.32 17.71
CA ARG A 29 12.56 9.30 17.56
C ARG A 29 13.91 8.70 17.97
N SER A 30 13.96 8.08 19.15
CA SER A 30 15.18 7.44 19.63
C SER A 30 15.66 6.33 18.69
N ARG A 31 14.75 5.53 18.13
CA ARG A 31 15.07 4.52 17.11
C ARG A 31 15.68 5.16 15.86
N ALA A 32 15.08 6.23 15.35
CA ALA A 32 15.54 6.89 14.13
C ALA A 32 16.90 7.60 14.34
N GLU A 33 17.08 8.34 15.43
CA GLU A 33 18.34 9.02 15.77
C GLU A 33 19.47 8.00 16.03
N SER A 34 19.21 6.96 16.83
CA SER A 34 20.22 5.91 17.07
C SER A 34 20.62 5.18 15.79
N PHE A 35 19.67 4.97 14.88
CA PHE A 35 19.97 4.37 13.59
C PHE A 35 20.81 5.30 12.70
N LEU A 36 20.46 6.59 12.65
CA LEU A 36 21.22 7.60 11.90
C LEU A 36 22.69 7.63 12.33
N ASP A 37 22.95 7.51 13.64
CA ASP A 37 24.30 7.48 14.21
C ASP A 37 25.03 6.15 13.97
N ALA A 38 24.29 5.02 13.95
CA ALA A 38 24.86 3.69 13.80
C ALA A 38 25.23 3.33 12.34
N VAL A 39 24.61 3.98 11.35
CA VAL A 39 24.90 3.74 9.93
C VAL A 39 26.27 4.28 9.56
N LYS A 40 27.07 3.45 8.88
CA LYS A 40 28.41 3.83 8.39
C LYS A 40 28.30 4.55 7.05
N TRP A 41 27.83 5.81 7.07
CA TRP A 41 27.60 6.63 5.87
C TRP A 41 28.79 6.73 4.89
N PRO A 42 30.06 6.86 5.33
CA PRO A 42 31.19 6.85 4.40
C PRO A 42 31.30 5.54 3.60
N ARG A 43 30.96 4.40 4.21
CA ARG A 43 30.93 3.10 3.51
C ARG A 43 29.81 3.02 2.49
N LEU A 44 28.65 3.60 2.80
CA LEU A 44 27.54 3.70 1.84
C LEU A 44 27.94 4.54 0.62
N LEU A 45 28.62 5.67 0.84
CA LEU A 45 29.12 6.52 -0.24
C LEU A 45 30.20 5.82 -1.09
N GLU A 46 31.14 5.12 -0.46
CA GLU A 46 32.12 4.28 -1.17
C GLU A 46 31.41 3.22 -2.04
N TYR A 47 30.38 2.57 -1.49
CA TYR A 47 29.59 1.57 -2.20
C TYR A 47 28.87 2.20 -3.41
N ALA A 48 28.13 3.30 -3.19
CA ALA A 48 27.39 4.00 -4.23
C ALA A 48 28.33 4.52 -5.34
N SER A 49 29.49 5.06 -4.96
CA SER A 49 30.53 5.51 -5.90
C SER A 49 31.02 4.36 -6.78
N LYS A 50 31.30 3.18 -6.22
CA LYS A 50 31.69 1.99 -7.00
C LYS A 50 30.61 1.57 -8.00
N GLN A 51 29.34 1.57 -7.58
CA GLN A 51 28.22 1.26 -8.46
C GLN A 51 28.03 2.30 -9.58
N ARG A 52 28.54 3.52 -9.38
CA ARG A 52 28.53 4.61 -10.36
C ARG A 52 29.92 4.91 -10.94
N ASN A 53 30.68 3.88 -11.31
CA ASN A 53 31.96 4.02 -12.02
C ASN A 53 33.00 4.93 -11.32
N GLY A 54 32.98 4.98 -9.99
CA GLY A 54 33.89 5.81 -9.19
C GLY A 54 33.51 7.30 -9.11
N ALA A 55 32.28 7.68 -9.50
CA ALA A 55 31.82 9.05 -9.34
C ALA A 55 31.83 9.49 -7.86
N ASN A 56 32.31 10.70 -7.60
CA ASN A 56 32.32 11.24 -6.23
C ASN A 56 30.89 11.48 -5.77
N ALA A 57 30.58 11.05 -4.54
CA ALA A 57 29.24 11.05 -3.99
C ALA A 57 29.22 11.76 -2.62
N SER A 58 28.13 12.47 -2.34
CA SER A 58 27.87 13.13 -1.07
C SER A 58 26.43 12.88 -0.62
N ILE A 59 26.15 12.96 0.67
CA ILE A 59 24.79 12.81 1.19
C ILE A 59 24.20 14.20 1.46
N LEU A 60 23.00 14.45 0.96
CA LEU A 60 22.29 15.70 1.23
C LEU A 60 21.66 15.71 2.63
N PRO A 61 21.40 16.91 3.20
CA PRO A 61 20.86 17.02 4.56
C PRO A 61 19.46 16.44 4.75
N ALA A 62 18.66 16.34 3.67
CA ALA A 62 17.29 15.84 3.74
C ALA A 62 17.24 14.38 4.25
N ILE A 63 16.27 14.12 5.13
CA ILE A 63 16.00 12.80 5.71
C ILE A 63 14.52 12.49 5.53
N GLY A 64 14.23 11.53 4.67
CA GLY A 64 12.92 10.89 4.61
C GLY A 64 12.85 9.79 5.67
N LEU A 65 11.68 9.61 6.26
CA LEU A 65 11.46 8.57 7.27
C LEU A 65 10.07 8.00 7.07
N GLY A 66 9.98 6.66 7.04
CA GLY A 66 8.72 5.92 7.09
C GLY A 66 8.65 5.03 8.33
N GLY A 67 7.66 4.13 8.39
CA GLY A 67 7.51 3.21 9.53
C GLY A 67 8.69 2.25 9.70
N ASN A 68 9.24 1.78 8.56
CA ASN A 68 10.28 0.75 8.53
C ASN A 68 11.60 1.23 7.92
N HIS A 69 11.63 2.40 7.30
CA HIS A 69 12.76 2.82 6.47
C HIS A 69 13.22 4.25 6.76
N MET A 70 14.53 4.47 6.67
CA MET A 70 15.14 5.80 6.59
C MET A 70 15.65 6.03 5.16
N VAL A 71 15.43 7.23 4.65
CA VAL A 71 15.70 7.60 3.26
C VAL A 71 16.65 8.78 3.22
N ARG A 72 17.76 8.66 2.50
CA ARG A 72 18.76 9.73 2.28
C ARG A 72 19.02 9.92 0.80
N ILE A 73 19.26 11.17 0.41
CA ILE A 73 19.64 11.48 -0.98
C ILE A 73 21.16 11.47 -1.09
N ILE A 74 21.67 10.70 -2.05
CA ILE A 74 23.05 10.71 -2.49
C ILE A 74 23.12 11.56 -3.76
N GLU A 75 23.92 12.61 -3.73
CA GLU A 75 24.22 13.46 -4.89
C GLU A 75 25.63 13.18 -5.39
N PHE A 76 25.72 12.89 -6.69
CA PHE A 76 26.97 12.67 -7.39
C PHE A 76 27.49 13.98 -8.01
N ASN A 77 28.79 14.05 -8.25
CA ASN A 77 29.44 15.23 -8.84
C ASN A 77 29.01 15.54 -10.28
N ASP A 78 28.34 14.61 -10.96
CA ASP A 78 27.73 14.79 -12.27
C ASP A 78 26.28 15.33 -12.20
N GLY A 79 25.79 15.62 -10.99
CA GLY A 79 24.45 16.15 -10.73
C GLY A 79 23.36 15.08 -10.66
N VAL A 80 23.67 13.80 -10.90
CA VAL A 80 22.70 12.72 -10.73
C VAL A 80 22.46 12.49 -9.24
N ARG A 81 21.23 12.14 -8.89
CA ARG A 81 20.82 11.83 -7.52
C ARG A 81 20.27 10.42 -7.43
N TRP A 82 20.70 9.70 -6.41
CA TRP A 82 20.10 8.44 -5.98
C TRP A 82 19.49 8.59 -4.60
N VAL A 83 18.54 7.74 -4.29
CA VAL A 83 18.02 7.55 -2.95
C VAL A 83 18.65 6.29 -2.35
N ALA A 84 19.17 6.42 -1.14
CA ALA A 84 19.45 5.29 -0.26
C ALA A 84 18.25 5.08 0.67
N ARG A 85 17.55 3.96 0.52
CA ARG A 85 16.45 3.53 1.40
C ARG A 85 16.97 2.39 2.28
N LEU A 86 17.16 2.66 3.57
CA LEU A 86 17.77 1.75 4.54
C LEU A 86 16.73 1.23 5.52
N GLN A 87 16.76 -0.08 5.79
CA GLN A 87 15.86 -0.74 6.72
C GLN A 87 16.22 -0.38 8.17
N LEU A 88 15.28 0.21 8.89
CA LEU A 88 15.40 0.48 10.32
C LEU A 88 15.40 -0.84 11.11
N PRO A 89 16.12 -0.93 12.25
CA PRO A 89 16.03 -2.07 13.16
C PRO A 89 14.59 -2.23 13.68
N PRO A 90 14.14 -3.44 14.04
CA PRO A 90 12.79 -3.64 14.54
C PRO A 90 12.55 -2.88 15.86
N LEU A 91 11.30 -2.48 16.11
CA LEU A 91 10.93 -1.94 17.43
C LEU A 91 10.96 -3.08 18.47
N PRO A 92 11.34 -2.82 19.74
CA PRO A 92 11.48 -3.87 20.77
C PRO A 92 10.27 -4.79 20.91
N ASP A 93 9.05 -4.26 20.73
CA ASP A 93 7.79 -5.00 20.90
C ASP A 93 7.16 -5.47 19.58
N SER A 94 7.85 -5.33 18.44
CA SER A 94 7.28 -5.64 17.13
C SER A 94 7.19 -7.14 16.80
N GLY A 95 7.81 -8.01 17.62
CA GLY A 95 7.84 -9.46 17.39
C GLY A 95 8.54 -9.89 16.10
N SER A 96 9.14 -8.97 15.34
CA SER A 96 9.84 -9.26 14.09
C SER A 96 11.30 -9.62 14.37
N PHE A 97 11.71 -10.80 13.91
CA PHE A 97 13.10 -11.27 13.96
C PHE A 97 13.86 -10.91 12.68
N GLU A 98 15.20 -10.84 12.75
CA GLU A 98 16.04 -10.34 11.65
C GLU A 98 15.85 -11.08 10.32
N GLY A 99 15.77 -12.42 10.33
CA GLY A 99 15.50 -13.21 9.12
C GLY A 99 14.13 -12.96 8.47
N SER A 100 13.16 -12.40 9.20
CA SER A 100 11.87 -11.97 8.64
C SER A 100 12.00 -10.67 7.85
N LEU A 101 12.91 -9.77 8.26
CA LEU A 101 13.15 -8.51 7.56
C LEU A 101 13.91 -8.73 6.25
N GLU A 102 14.94 -9.57 6.25
CA GLU A 102 15.68 -9.92 5.03
C GLU A 102 14.79 -10.58 3.97
N ALA A 103 13.90 -11.48 4.40
CA ALA A 103 12.92 -12.11 3.53
C ALA A 103 11.95 -11.08 2.92
N LYS A 104 11.49 -10.10 3.71
CA LYS A 104 10.63 -9.01 3.23
C LYS A 104 11.34 -8.12 2.22
N SER A 105 12.55 -7.64 2.51
CA SER A 105 13.33 -6.82 1.57
C SER A 105 13.62 -7.57 0.27
N SER A 106 13.88 -8.89 0.35
CA SER A 106 14.06 -9.72 -0.84
C SER A 106 12.77 -9.85 -1.66
N CYS A 107 11.61 -9.96 -0.99
CA CYS A 107 10.32 -9.98 -1.68
C CYS A 107 10.02 -8.65 -2.39
N GLU A 108 10.31 -7.53 -1.74
CA GLU A 108 10.20 -6.19 -2.33
C GLU A 108 11.08 -6.07 -3.58
N PHE A 109 12.37 -6.45 -3.48
CA PHE A 109 13.30 -6.42 -4.61
C PHE A 109 12.79 -7.24 -5.80
N ASN A 110 12.33 -8.47 -5.56
CA ASN A 110 11.83 -9.33 -6.63
C ASN A 110 10.51 -8.80 -7.23
N THR A 111 9.66 -8.15 -6.43
CA THR A 111 8.45 -7.49 -6.92
C THR A 111 8.79 -6.34 -7.86
N ILE A 112 9.75 -5.48 -7.50
CA ILE A 112 10.19 -4.38 -8.36
C ILE A 112 10.77 -4.94 -9.68
N ARG A 113 11.54 -6.03 -9.62
CA ARG A 113 12.03 -6.70 -10.83
C ARG A 113 10.91 -7.25 -11.72
N LEU A 114 9.84 -7.79 -11.12
CA LEU A 114 8.66 -8.23 -11.85
C LEU A 114 8.00 -7.05 -12.58
N LEU A 115 7.79 -5.93 -11.88
CA LEU A 115 7.19 -4.71 -12.44
C LEU A 115 7.99 -4.18 -13.63
N THR A 116 9.31 -4.00 -13.46
CA THR A 116 10.20 -3.49 -14.52
C THR A 116 10.22 -4.39 -15.76
N LYS A 117 10.03 -5.71 -15.58
CA LYS A 117 10.05 -6.67 -16.70
C LYS A 117 8.72 -6.79 -17.42
N THR A 118 7.61 -6.57 -16.73
CA THR A 118 6.27 -6.94 -17.23
C THR A 118 5.33 -5.76 -17.47
N SER A 119 5.70 -4.56 -17.01
CA SER A 119 4.81 -3.41 -17.06
C SER A 119 5.56 -2.10 -17.35
N ALA A 120 4.80 -1.06 -17.69
CA ALA A 120 5.27 0.31 -17.78
C ALA A 120 4.90 1.13 -16.53
N ILE A 121 4.57 0.46 -15.42
CA ILE A 121 4.27 1.14 -14.16
C ILE A 121 5.52 1.92 -13.74
N PRO A 122 5.41 3.22 -13.45
CA PRO A 122 6.56 4.02 -13.09
C PRO A 122 7.07 3.56 -11.73
N THR A 123 8.26 2.98 -11.68
CA THR A 123 8.91 2.51 -10.46
C THR A 123 10.37 2.96 -10.50
N PRO A 124 10.93 3.51 -9.41
CA PRO A 124 12.34 3.92 -9.37
C PRO A 124 13.28 2.77 -9.76
N VAL A 125 14.25 3.03 -10.65
CA VAL A 125 15.22 2.00 -11.03
C VAL A 125 16.11 1.69 -9.84
N ILE A 126 16.29 0.40 -9.54
CA ILE A 126 17.22 -0.06 -8.51
C ILE A 126 18.62 -0.19 -9.13
N HIS A 127 19.57 0.55 -8.57
CA HIS A 127 20.99 0.51 -8.94
C HIS A 127 21.77 -0.51 -8.11
N ALA A 128 21.36 -0.73 -6.86
CA ALA A 128 21.92 -1.77 -6.01
C ALA A 128 20.94 -2.19 -4.91
N PHE A 129 21.10 -3.43 -4.45
CA PHE A 129 20.35 -3.99 -3.33
C PHE A 129 21.30 -4.80 -2.46
N GLU A 130 21.28 -4.52 -1.16
CA GLU A 130 22.02 -5.27 -0.14
C GLU A 130 21.02 -5.72 0.94
N PRO A 131 20.67 -7.03 0.99
CA PRO A 131 19.68 -7.54 1.93
C PRO A 131 20.20 -7.65 3.36
N GLY A 132 21.51 -7.75 3.55
CA GLY A 132 22.13 -8.00 4.86
C GLY A 132 22.94 -6.82 5.40
N ARG A 133 23.67 -7.08 6.51
CA ARG A 133 24.56 -6.07 7.14
C ARG A 133 26.04 -6.23 6.75
N ASP A 134 26.35 -7.22 5.91
CA ASP A 134 27.73 -7.64 5.61
C ASP A 134 28.50 -6.68 4.70
N SER A 135 27.79 -5.76 4.04
CA SER A 135 28.39 -4.69 3.22
C SER A 135 29.25 -3.70 4.02
N GLY A 136 29.21 -3.77 5.35
CA GLY A 136 29.92 -2.84 6.23
C GLY A 136 29.24 -1.48 6.38
N VAL A 137 28.06 -1.27 5.77
CA VAL A 137 27.20 -0.09 5.97
C VAL A 137 26.45 -0.15 7.31
N ASN A 138 26.33 -1.35 7.90
CA ASN A 138 25.60 -1.64 9.13
C ASN A 138 24.06 -1.54 9.00
N ALA A 139 23.52 -1.69 7.79
CA ALA A 139 22.09 -1.81 7.54
C ALA A 139 21.82 -2.44 6.16
N PRO A 140 20.73 -3.19 5.98
CA PRO A 140 20.18 -3.50 4.66
C PRO A 140 19.73 -2.24 3.93
N PHE A 141 19.90 -2.19 2.62
CA PHE A 141 19.52 -1.02 1.83
C PHE A 141 19.24 -1.30 0.35
N PHE A 142 18.52 -0.35 -0.25
CA PHE A 142 18.43 -0.13 -1.69
C PHE A 142 19.14 1.16 -2.07
N LEU A 143 19.83 1.17 -3.22
CA LEU A 143 20.17 2.38 -3.96
C LEU A 143 19.28 2.44 -5.19
N MET A 144 18.53 3.51 -5.36
CA MET A 144 17.55 3.66 -6.45
C MET A 144 17.50 5.08 -6.99
N ASP A 145 16.81 5.29 -8.12
CA ASP A 145 16.57 6.63 -8.66
C ASP A 145 15.98 7.58 -7.61
N CYS A 146 16.44 8.84 -7.62
CA CYS A 146 15.85 9.90 -6.83
C CYS A 146 14.83 10.66 -7.67
N LEU A 147 13.55 10.38 -7.46
CA LEU A 147 12.46 11.09 -8.14
C LEU A 147 12.22 12.43 -7.43
N GLU A 148 12.27 13.53 -8.17
CA GLU A 148 12.05 14.88 -7.63
C GLU A 148 10.56 15.16 -7.44
N GLY A 149 10.01 14.60 -6.37
CA GLY A 149 8.61 14.75 -6.00
C GLY A 149 8.36 14.36 -4.55
N ASN A 150 7.08 14.35 -4.17
CA ASN A 150 6.63 14.09 -2.80
C ASN A 150 5.49 13.07 -2.80
N VAL A 151 5.40 12.27 -1.74
CA VAL A 151 4.24 11.39 -1.54
C VAL A 151 3.14 12.11 -0.76
N GLY A 152 1.93 11.57 -0.76
CA GLY A 152 0.80 12.13 -0.03
C GLY A 152 1.09 12.36 1.46
N MET A 153 1.87 11.49 2.11
CA MET A 153 2.23 11.69 3.53
C MET A 153 3.02 12.99 3.76
N ASP A 154 3.86 13.39 2.80
CA ASP A 154 4.62 14.65 2.87
C ASP A 154 3.75 15.87 2.54
N LEU A 155 2.60 15.66 1.90
CA LEU A 155 1.69 16.69 1.40
C LEU A 155 0.39 16.80 2.22
N GLY A 156 0.32 16.13 3.38
CA GLY A 156 -0.85 16.16 4.26
C GLY A 156 -2.01 15.26 3.82
N MET A 157 -1.75 14.31 2.92
CA MET A 157 -2.68 13.31 2.35
C MET A 157 -3.80 13.87 1.47
N ASP A 158 -3.99 15.19 1.42
CA ASP A 158 -4.99 15.83 0.60
C ASP A 158 -4.54 15.97 -0.85
N ILE A 159 -5.44 15.64 -1.77
CA ILE A 159 -5.27 15.88 -3.20
C ILE A 159 -6.06 17.14 -3.55
N PRO A 160 -5.42 18.25 -3.98
CA PRO A 160 -6.12 19.49 -4.28
C PRO A 160 -7.16 19.28 -5.39
N THR A 161 -8.32 19.90 -5.21
CA THR A 161 -9.49 19.74 -6.10
C THR A 161 -9.15 19.95 -7.58
N ALA A 162 -8.27 20.90 -7.90
CA ALA A 162 -7.86 21.19 -9.27
C ALA A 162 -7.12 20.03 -9.96
N HIS A 163 -6.41 19.19 -9.19
CA HIS A 163 -5.60 18.09 -9.72
C HIS A 163 -6.27 16.72 -9.57
N LYS A 164 -7.25 16.61 -8.65
CA LYS A 164 -7.89 15.37 -8.22
C LYS A 164 -8.37 14.47 -9.37
N LYS A 165 -9.06 15.05 -10.35
CA LYS A 165 -9.56 14.31 -11.52
C LYS A 165 -8.43 13.68 -12.34
N ASN A 166 -7.37 14.44 -12.61
CA ASN A 166 -6.24 13.94 -13.41
C ASN A 166 -5.42 12.92 -12.63
N PHE A 167 -5.17 13.18 -11.34
CA PHE A 167 -4.48 12.25 -10.45
C PHE A 167 -5.19 10.89 -10.40
N PHE A 168 -6.51 10.88 -10.20
CA PHE A 168 -7.28 9.64 -10.18
C PHE A 168 -7.32 8.93 -11.52
N LYS A 169 -7.31 9.66 -12.64
CA LYS A 169 -7.19 9.05 -13.97
C LYS A 169 -5.84 8.35 -14.16
N GLU A 170 -4.74 8.98 -13.78
CA GLU A 170 -3.40 8.35 -13.84
C GLU A 170 -3.28 7.16 -12.87
N LEU A 171 -3.88 7.28 -11.67
CA LEU A 171 -3.89 6.20 -10.70
C LEU A 171 -4.75 5.01 -11.16
N ALA A 172 -5.88 5.26 -11.82
CA ALA A 172 -6.72 4.23 -12.44
C ALA A 172 -5.94 3.48 -13.53
N LYS A 173 -5.14 4.19 -14.34
CA LYS A 173 -4.25 3.57 -15.31
C LYS A 173 -3.26 2.60 -14.68
N ILE A 174 -2.61 3.00 -13.59
CA ILE A 174 -1.69 2.13 -12.84
C ILE A 174 -2.42 0.92 -12.26
N HIS A 175 -3.64 1.12 -11.75
CA HIS A 175 -4.45 0.04 -11.18
C HIS A 175 -4.82 -1.00 -12.26
N VAL A 176 -5.20 -0.55 -13.46
CA VAL A 176 -5.44 -1.43 -14.62
C VAL A 176 -4.13 -2.08 -15.12
N ASP A 177 -2.99 -1.40 -15.04
CA ASP A 177 -1.69 -2.03 -15.35
C ASP A 177 -1.36 -3.16 -14.37
N LEU A 178 -1.64 -2.98 -13.07
CA LEU A 178 -1.42 -4.01 -12.05
C LEU A 178 -2.31 -5.24 -12.24
N SER A 179 -3.56 -5.06 -12.67
CA SER A 179 -4.51 -6.17 -12.88
C SER A 179 -4.05 -7.14 -13.97
N ARG A 180 -3.19 -6.66 -14.88
CA ARG A 180 -2.63 -7.42 -16.00
C ARG A 180 -1.36 -8.19 -15.62
N ILE A 181 -0.75 -7.89 -14.47
CA ILE A 181 0.37 -8.65 -13.94
C ILE A 181 -0.19 -9.84 -13.17
N GLN A 182 -0.41 -10.93 -13.90
CA GLN A 182 -1.10 -12.10 -13.38
C GLN A 182 -0.13 -13.25 -13.05
N LEU A 183 -0.28 -13.82 -11.86
CA LEU A 183 0.57 -14.86 -11.31
C LEU A 183 -0.24 -16.14 -11.03
N PRO A 184 0.38 -17.34 -11.10
CA PRO A 184 -0.35 -18.60 -11.03
C PRO A 184 -0.82 -18.99 -9.62
N LYS A 185 -0.26 -18.37 -8.57
CA LYS A 185 -0.60 -18.66 -7.17
C LYS A 185 -0.70 -17.36 -6.38
N ILE A 186 -1.45 -17.40 -5.29
CA ILE A 186 -1.53 -16.30 -4.32
C ILE A 186 -0.33 -16.40 -3.38
N GLY A 187 0.46 -15.32 -3.26
CA GLY A 187 1.68 -15.34 -2.46
C GLY A 187 2.64 -14.17 -2.72
N THR A 188 3.64 -14.01 -1.86
CA THR A 188 4.71 -13.01 -2.01
C THR A 188 5.67 -13.40 -3.12
N ILE A 189 6.32 -12.43 -3.76
CA ILE A 189 7.28 -12.71 -4.85
C ILE A 189 8.65 -13.02 -4.26
N THR A 190 9.00 -14.29 -4.08
CA THR A 190 10.22 -14.66 -3.31
C THR A 190 11.48 -14.75 -4.16
N ALA A 191 11.34 -15.03 -5.47
CA ALA A 191 12.47 -15.20 -6.37
C ALA A 191 12.06 -15.05 -7.84
N MET A 192 13.06 -14.84 -8.70
CA MET A 192 12.93 -15.02 -10.14
C MET A 192 13.65 -16.30 -10.57
N ASN A 193 12.95 -17.17 -11.28
CA ASN A 193 13.49 -18.41 -11.83
C ASN A 193 14.45 -18.14 -13.00
N ALA A 194 15.24 -19.15 -13.36
CA ALA A 194 16.19 -19.07 -14.48
C ALA A 194 15.52 -18.85 -15.84
N ASP A 195 14.29 -19.35 -16.02
CA ASP A 195 13.45 -19.11 -17.20
C ASP A 195 12.81 -17.70 -17.22
N GLY A 196 13.04 -16.92 -16.17
CA GLY A 196 12.54 -15.57 -16.03
C GLY A 196 11.09 -15.45 -15.54
N THR A 197 10.46 -16.56 -15.14
CA THR A 197 9.21 -16.56 -14.37
C THR A 197 9.48 -16.20 -12.90
N PHE A 198 8.43 -15.89 -12.14
CA PHE A 198 8.55 -15.51 -10.73
C PHE A 198 7.91 -16.56 -9.83
N GLN A 199 8.57 -16.85 -8.71
CA GLN A 199 8.12 -17.80 -7.71
C GLN A 199 7.29 -17.08 -6.63
N GLN A 200 6.12 -17.62 -6.34
CA GLN A 200 5.29 -17.17 -5.22
C GLN A 200 5.60 -17.99 -3.96
N GLY A 201 5.68 -17.31 -2.82
CA GLY A 201 5.91 -17.90 -1.51
C GLY A 201 4.84 -17.51 -0.49
N PRO A 202 5.04 -17.86 0.79
CA PRO A 202 4.08 -17.57 1.84
C PRO A 202 3.91 -16.07 2.09
N ILE A 203 2.68 -15.68 2.42
CA ILE A 203 2.32 -14.34 2.90
C ILE A 203 2.59 -14.28 4.41
N PRO A 204 3.37 -13.31 4.90
CA PRO A 204 3.66 -13.15 6.33
C PRO A 204 2.39 -13.13 7.19
N GLY A 205 2.33 -14.01 8.19
CA GLY A 205 1.19 -14.12 9.11
C GLY A 205 -0.04 -14.83 8.55
N ILE A 206 -0.04 -15.27 7.29
CA ILE A 206 -1.16 -16.03 6.68
C ILE A 206 -0.70 -17.42 6.21
N GLY A 207 0.44 -17.51 5.50
CA GLY A 207 0.97 -18.75 4.92
C GLY A 207 0.86 -18.78 3.39
N GLY A 208 0.84 -19.97 2.81
CA GLY A 208 0.82 -20.16 1.34
C GLY A 208 2.17 -20.62 0.77
N PRO A 209 2.39 -20.51 -0.55
CA PRO A 209 1.48 -19.91 -1.54
C PRO A 209 0.19 -20.74 -1.71
N PHE A 210 -0.90 -20.12 -2.15
CA PHE A 210 -2.20 -20.78 -2.34
C PHE A 210 -2.54 -20.94 -3.82
N ASP A 211 -3.14 -22.08 -4.16
CA ASP A 211 -3.64 -22.36 -5.51
C ASP A 211 -5.04 -21.80 -5.74
N THR A 212 -5.78 -21.49 -4.66
CA THR A 212 -7.14 -20.94 -4.74
C THR A 212 -7.36 -19.75 -3.80
N ALA A 213 -8.23 -18.82 -4.22
CA ALA A 213 -8.69 -17.73 -3.37
C ALA A 213 -9.50 -18.24 -2.17
N THR A 214 -10.27 -19.32 -2.32
CA THR A 214 -10.96 -19.98 -1.21
C THR A 214 -9.98 -20.38 -0.10
N ASP A 215 -8.86 -21.01 -0.46
CA ASP A 215 -7.85 -21.43 0.52
C ASP A 215 -7.18 -20.23 1.19
N PHE A 216 -6.95 -19.15 0.44
CA PHE A 216 -6.47 -17.88 1.01
C PHE A 216 -7.44 -17.33 2.05
N PHE A 217 -8.74 -17.21 1.76
CA PHE A 217 -9.72 -16.67 2.71
C PHE A 217 -9.88 -17.54 3.96
N ARG A 218 -9.81 -18.88 3.81
CA ARG A 218 -9.79 -19.79 4.96
C ARG A 218 -8.53 -19.66 5.80
N ALA A 219 -7.37 -19.52 5.16
CA ALA A 219 -6.11 -19.28 5.86
C ALA A 219 -6.13 -17.94 6.60
N TRP A 220 -6.62 -16.89 5.96
CA TRP A 220 -6.84 -15.58 6.58
C TRP A 220 -7.69 -15.70 7.85
N ALA A 221 -8.86 -16.33 7.74
CA ALA A 221 -9.78 -16.54 8.86
C ALA A 221 -9.17 -17.37 10.01
N THR A 222 -8.27 -18.30 9.69
CA THR A 222 -7.59 -19.14 10.68
C THR A 222 -6.48 -18.38 11.42
N LYS A 223 -5.77 -17.48 10.74
CA LYS A 223 -4.54 -16.86 11.25
C LYS A 223 -4.75 -15.47 11.85
N LYS A 224 -5.70 -14.71 11.32
CA LYS A 224 -5.98 -13.34 11.75
C LYS A 224 -6.88 -13.32 12.97
N HIS A 225 -6.63 -12.35 13.84
CA HIS A 225 -7.37 -12.11 15.07
C HIS A 225 -7.47 -10.60 15.28
N PHE A 226 -8.53 -10.17 15.97
CA PHE A 226 -8.87 -8.76 16.14
C PHE A 226 -7.87 -7.97 17.02
N GLY A 227 -7.08 -8.67 17.84
CA GLY A 227 -6.02 -8.08 18.68
C GLY A 227 -6.48 -7.46 20.01
N ALA A 228 -7.74 -7.06 20.15
CA ALA A 228 -8.31 -6.61 21.44
C ALA A 228 -9.01 -7.75 22.20
N SER A 229 -8.91 -7.75 23.53
CA SER A 229 -9.68 -8.67 24.39
C SER A 229 -11.15 -8.25 24.49
N ASP A 230 -12.02 -9.21 24.82
CA ASP A 230 -13.44 -8.97 25.06
C ASP A 230 -13.67 -7.86 26.09
N ASP A 231 -12.96 -7.86 27.21
CA ASP A 231 -13.08 -6.82 28.25
C ASP A 231 -12.74 -5.43 27.71
N ARG A 232 -11.68 -5.34 26.88
CA ARG A 232 -11.28 -4.08 26.24
C ARG A 232 -12.33 -3.64 25.22
N LEU A 233 -12.86 -4.56 24.42
CA LEU A 233 -13.93 -4.28 23.47
C LEU A 233 -15.19 -3.79 24.17
N ARG A 234 -15.61 -4.45 25.26
CA ARG A 234 -16.76 -4.03 26.07
C ARG A 234 -16.60 -2.62 26.60
N ALA A 235 -15.41 -2.30 27.14
CA ALA A 235 -15.10 -0.96 27.61
C ALA A 235 -15.13 0.10 26.49
N LEU A 236 -14.63 -0.22 25.30
CA LEU A 236 -14.61 0.70 24.15
C LEU A 236 -16.00 0.94 23.53
N CYS A 237 -16.85 -0.09 23.51
CA CYS A 237 -18.13 -0.05 22.79
C CYS A 237 -19.31 0.45 23.65
N GLY A 238 -19.16 0.45 24.98
CA GLY A 238 -20.19 0.92 25.91
C GLY A 238 -21.54 0.25 25.67
N PRO A 239 -22.63 1.00 25.37
CA PRO A 239 -23.97 0.44 25.22
C PRO A 239 -24.12 -0.50 24.01
N TYR A 240 -23.21 -0.46 23.03
CA TYR A 240 -23.24 -1.32 21.85
C TYR A 240 -22.42 -2.60 22.02
N ALA A 241 -21.79 -2.80 23.19
CA ALA A 241 -20.88 -3.92 23.42
C ALA A 241 -21.53 -5.30 23.23
N ASP A 242 -22.78 -5.46 23.65
CA ASP A 242 -23.48 -6.75 23.57
C ASP A 242 -23.84 -7.16 22.12
N GLU A 243 -23.86 -6.22 21.18
CA GLU A 243 -23.98 -6.50 19.75
C GLU A 243 -22.62 -6.61 19.06
N ILE A 244 -21.68 -5.70 19.36
CA ILE A 244 -20.39 -5.62 18.67
C ILE A 244 -19.47 -6.79 19.03
N VAL A 245 -19.40 -7.19 20.31
CA VAL A 245 -18.48 -8.25 20.76
C VAL A 245 -18.78 -9.58 20.05
N PRO A 246 -20.03 -10.11 20.04
CA PRO A 246 -20.33 -11.35 19.31
C PRO A 246 -20.08 -11.23 17.80
N SER A 247 -20.36 -10.06 17.23
CA SER A 247 -20.13 -9.75 15.82
C SER A 247 -18.64 -9.82 15.46
N VAL A 248 -17.75 -9.25 16.28
CA VAL A 248 -16.29 -9.36 16.13
C VAL A 248 -15.85 -10.82 16.30
N THR A 249 -16.29 -11.50 17.35
CA THR A 249 -15.85 -12.86 17.69
C THR A 249 -16.23 -13.90 16.63
N SER A 250 -17.37 -13.73 15.96
CA SER A 250 -17.84 -14.66 14.93
C SER A 250 -17.34 -14.35 13.52
N PHE A 251 -16.68 -13.22 13.30
CA PHE A 251 -16.37 -12.72 11.95
C PHE A 251 -15.45 -13.64 11.15
N THR A 252 -14.33 -14.05 11.73
CA THR A 252 -13.37 -14.93 11.03
C THR A 252 -13.99 -16.26 10.65
N LYS A 253 -14.76 -16.88 11.56
CA LYS A 253 -15.52 -18.10 11.26
C LYS A 253 -16.49 -17.86 10.10
N SER A 254 -17.22 -16.75 10.12
CA SER A 254 -18.19 -16.42 9.07
C SER A 254 -17.50 -16.26 7.71
N VAL A 255 -16.35 -15.56 7.65
CA VAL A 255 -15.52 -15.46 6.43
C VAL A 255 -15.05 -16.84 5.95
N ALA A 256 -14.64 -17.74 6.84
CA ALA A 256 -14.26 -19.11 6.47
C ALA A 256 -15.43 -19.90 5.89
N ASP A 257 -16.63 -19.76 6.47
CA ASP A 257 -17.86 -20.44 6.04
C ASP A 257 -18.29 -19.98 4.64
N ILE A 258 -18.15 -18.69 4.33
CA ILE A 258 -18.53 -18.12 3.02
C ILE A 258 -17.37 -18.03 2.02
N ALA A 259 -16.17 -18.55 2.34
CA ALA A 259 -14.95 -18.34 1.53
C ALA A 259 -15.11 -18.71 0.04
N GLY A 260 -15.81 -19.81 -0.27
CA GLY A 260 -16.08 -20.22 -1.65
C GLY A 260 -17.12 -19.35 -2.37
N GLU A 261 -17.97 -18.64 -1.62
CA GLU A 261 -18.92 -17.67 -2.18
C GLU A 261 -18.22 -16.35 -2.49
N ILE A 262 -17.27 -15.95 -1.64
CA ILE A 262 -16.39 -14.81 -1.89
C ILE A 262 -15.65 -15.04 -3.21
N SER A 263 -14.98 -16.18 -3.38
CA SER A 263 -14.08 -16.43 -4.51
C SER A 263 -14.76 -16.94 -5.79
N ALA A 264 -16.10 -17.02 -5.85
CA ALA A 264 -16.82 -17.79 -6.86
C ALA A 264 -16.47 -17.45 -8.32
N ALA A 265 -16.14 -16.19 -8.61
CA ALA A 265 -15.81 -15.73 -9.97
C ALA A 265 -14.37 -16.04 -10.39
N HIS A 266 -13.40 -15.98 -9.47
CA HIS A 266 -11.97 -16.03 -9.79
C HIS A 266 -11.16 -16.97 -8.87
N ASP A 267 -11.79 -18.03 -8.37
CA ASP A 267 -11.20 -18.89 -7.34
C ASP A 267 -9.83 -19.47 -7.72
N LYS A 268 -9.64 -19.84 -8.99
CA LYS A 268 -8.40 -20.47 -9.49
C LYS A 268 -7.45 -19.51 -10.21
N GLY A 269 -7.71 -18.21 -10.08
CA GLY A 269 -6.92 -17.17 -10.74
C GLY A 269 -7.06 -17.16 -12.27
N PRO A 270 -6.04 -16.65 -12.99
CA PRO A 270 -4.76 -16.21 -12.44
C PRO A 270 -4.92 -14.94 -11.57
N PHE A 271 -3.95 -14.68 -10.70
CA PHE A 271 -4.07 -13.73 -9.59
C PHE A 271 -3.30 -12.44 -9.86
N PRO A 272 -3.93 -11.26 -9.79
CA PRO A 272 -3.26 -9.98 -10.04
C PRO A 272 -2.24 -9.64 -8.94
N LEU A 273 -1.25 -8.82 -9.29
CA LEU A 273 -0.29 -8.28 -8.33
C LEU A 273 -0.94 -7.15 -7.51
N CYS A 274 -1.14 -7.39 -6.22
CA CYS A 274 -1.56 -6.37 -5.25
C CYS A 274 -0.33 -5.62 -4.72
N HIS A 275 -0.42 -4.30 -4.62
CA HIS A 275 0.59 -3.48 -3.92
C HIS A 275 0.57 -3.70 -2.40
N GLY A 276 -0.61 -3.95 -1.83
CA GLY A 276 -0.81 -4.12 -0.38
C GLY A 276 -1.01 -2.83 0.43
N ASP A 277 -0.68 -1.66 -0.15
CA ASP A 277 -0.91 -0.33 0.44
C ASP A 277 -1.02 0.73 -0.68
N PHE A 278 -1.90 0.45 -1.65
CA PHE A 278 -2.04 1.28 -2.85
C PHE A 278 -2.79 2.56 -2.54
N GLY A 279 -2.18 3.72 -2.75
CA GLY A 279 -2.82 5.01 -2.50
C GLY A 279 -1.84 6.17 -2.51
N HIS A 280 -2.36 7.40 -2.38
CA HIS A 280 -1.55 8.63 -2.47
C HIS A 280 -0.35 8.65 -1.50
N ASN A 281 -0.42 7.95 -0.38
CA ASN A 281 0.67 7.73 0.56
C ASN A 281 1.94 7.14 -0.07
N ASN A 282 1.81 6.35 -1.15
CA ASN A 282 2.89 5.64 -1.82
C ASN A 282 3.07 6.05 -3.30
N ILE A 283 2.46 7.16 -3.71
CA ILE A 283 2.56 7.73 -5.06
C ILE A 283 3.35 9.03 -5.00
N ILE A 284 4.53 9.05 -5.64
CA ILE A 284 5.35 10.25 -5.77
C ILE A 284 4.76 11.12 -6.88
N VAL A 285 4.50 12.40 -6.57
CA VAL A 285 3.99 13.38 -7.53
C VAL A 285 4.90 14.60 -7.68
N ASP A 286 4.88 15.20 -8.88
CA ASP A 286 5.49 16.51 -9.16
C ASP A 286 4.57 17.67 -8.73
N ASP A 287 5.06 18.92 -8.84
CA ASP A 287 4.31 20.14 -8.49
C ASP A 287 2.93 20.27 -9.19
N ASP A 288 2.74 19.61 -10.35
CA ASP A 288 1.49 19.59 -11.12
C ASP A 288 0.59 18.39 -10.74
N TYR A 289 0.96 17.63 -9.69
CA TYR A 289 0.34 16.39 -9.25
C TYR A 289 0.36 15.26 -10.31
N ARG A 290 1.32 15.27 -11.25
CA ARG A 290 1.57 14.15 -12.16
C ARG A 290 2.30 13.03 -11.43
N ILE A 291 1.96 11.78 -11.72
CA ILE A 291 2.58 10.62 -11.07
C ILE A 291 3.98 10.39 -11.64
N LEU A 292 5.00 10.48 -10.78
CA LEU A 292 6.39 10.19 -11.11
C LEU A 292 6.79 8.74 -10.82
N GLY A 293 6.18 8.12 -9.82
CA GLY A 293 6.51 6.75 -9.43
C GLY A 293 5.65 6.20 -8.32
N VAL A 294 5.56 4.87 -8.30
CA VAL A 294 4.95 4.06 -7.25
C VAL A 294 6.07 3.40 -6.44
N ILE A 295 6.01 3.55 -5.11
CA ILE A 295 7.05 3.08 -4.19
C ILE A 295 6.48 2.21 -3.08
N ASP A 296 7.35 1.64 -2.26
CA ASP A 296 7.00 0.86 -1.06
C ASP A 296 6.26 -0.45 -1.36
N TRP A 297 6.94 -1.36 -2.07
CA TRP A 297 6.40 -2.65 -2.48
C TRP A 297 6.60 -3.76 -1.42
N GLU A 298 6.89 -3.40 -0.17
CA GLU A 298 7.23 -4.37 0.90
C GLU A 298 6.06 -5.28 1.29
N SER A 299 4.82 -4.82 1.05
CA SER A 299 3.57 -5.57 1.33
C SER A 299 2.96 -6.20 0.08
N ALA A 300 3.67 -6.17 -1.05
CA ALA A 300 3.14 -6.64 -2.31
C ALA A 300 3.06 -8.18 -2.38
N PHE A 301 2.00 -8.66 -3.02
CA PHE A 301 1.78 -10.09 -3.22
C PHE A 301 0.81 -10.32 -4.39
N ALA A 302 0.87 -11.50 -5.01
CA ALA A 302 -0.19 -11.96 -5.89
C ALA A 302 -1.43 -12.27 -5.04
N GLY A 303 -2.56 -11.60 -5.27
CA GLY A 303 -3.73 -11.68 -4.40
C GLY A 303 -5.00 -12.15 -5.11
N PRO A 304 -6.02 -12.59 -4.36
CA PRO A 304 -7.36 -12.79 -4.92
C PRO A 304 -7.88 -11.51 -5.59
N TRP A 305 -8.65 -11.65 -6.66
CA TRP A 305 -9.29 -10.51 -7.34
C TRP A 305 -10.16 -9.69 -6.40
N GLU A 306 -10.75 -10.34 -5.41
CA GLU A 306 -11.58 -9.72 -4.40
C GLU A 306 -10.78 -8.75 -3.52
N VAL A 307 -9.53 -9.09 -3.19
CA VAL A 307 -8.63 -8.21 -2.44
C VAL A 307 -8.04 -7.14 -3.35
N PHE A 308 -7.71 -7.51 -4.60
CA PHE A 308 -7.17 -6.58 -5.58
C PHE A 308 -8.15 -5.46 -5.92
N GLY A 309 -9.44 -5.78 -6.00
CA GLY A 309 -10.48 -4.83 -6.38
C GLY A 309 -10.79 -3.74 -5.35
N GLU A 310 -10.02 -3.58 -4.27
CA GLU A 310 -10.23 -2.48 -3.32
C GLU A 310 -9.91 -1.10 -3.90
N PHE A 311 -10.61 -0.08 -3.42
CA PHE A 311 -10.27 1.30 -3.75
C PHE A 311 -8.89 1.68 -3.20
N PRO A 312 -8.13 2.55 -3.90
CA PRO A 312 -6.93 3.15 -3.34
C PRO A 312 -7.21 3.80 -1.98
N LEU A 313 -6.22 3.83 -1.08
CA LEU A 313 -6.38 4.28 0.31
C LEU A 313 -7.05 5.67 0.45
N SER A 314 -6.76 6.60 -0.47
CA SER A 314 -7.36 7.94 -0.52
C SER A 314 -8.87 7.94 -0.77
N LEU A 315 -9.40 6.85 -1.33
CA LEU A 315 -10.81 6.61 -1.62
C LEU A 315 -11.44 5.58 -0.68
N SER A 316 -10.73 5.07 0.32
CA SER A 316 -11.28 4.11 1.29
C SER A 316 -12.37 4.73 2.16
N VAL A 317 -13.45 3.97 2.37
CA VAL A 317 -14.57 4.34 3.25
C VAL A 317 -14.89 3.18 4.17
N VAL A 318 -15.33 3.50 5.38
CA VAL A 318 -15.86 2.49 6.29
C VAL A 318 -17.21 2.03 5.73
N PRO A 319 -17.49 0.71 5.66
CA PRO A 319 -18.78 0.21 5.21
C PRO A 319 -19.92 0.91 5.96
N PRO A 320 -20.95 1.45 5.27
CA PRO A 320 -22.08 2.10 5.91
C PRO A 320 -22.77 1.23 6.96
N THR A 321 -22.78 -0.09 6.76
CA THR A 321 -23.32 -1.10 7.68
C THR A 321 -22.60 -1.16 9.03
N MET A 322 -21.37 -0.66 9.10
CA MET A 322 -20.57 -0.58 10.33
C MET A 322 -20.67 0.78 11.02
N ASN A 323 -21.33 1.77 10.39
CA ASN A 323 -21.56 3.10 10.93
C ASN A 323 -22.99 3.22 11.50
N LEU A 324 -23.30 4.34 12.17
CA LEU A 324 -24.65 4.56 12.70
C LEU A 324 -25.59 4.99 11.56
N PRO A 325 -26.81 4.42 11.47
CA PRO A 325 -27.76 4.78 10.39
C PRO A 325 -28.07 6.29 10.31
N LYS A 326 -28.04 6.99 11.44
CA LYS A 326 -28.28 8.44 11.52
C LYS A 326 -27.27 9.28 10.73
N ASP A 327 -26.08 8.73 10.47
CA ASP A 327 -24.99 9.42 9.76
C ASP A 327 -25.23 9.46 8.24
N TYR A 328 -26.25 8.74 7.77
CA TYR A 328 -26.66 8.64 6.37
C TYR A 328 -28.09 9.18 6.18
N ASP A 329 -28.40 9.61 4.97
CA ASP A 329 -29.76 9.99 4.56
C ASP A 329 -30.60 8.78 4.11
N GLU A 330 -31.84 9.03 3.72
CA GLU A 330 -32.77 7.97 3.27
C GLU A 330 -32.32 7.26 1.98
N ALA A 331 -31.47 7.92 1.17
CA ALA A 331 -30.88 7.35 -0.04
C ALA A 331 -29.56 6.60 0.25
N GLY A 332 -29.13 6.52 1.52
CA GLY A 332 -27.87 5.88 1.91
C GLY A 332 -26.63 6.72 1.65
N TRP A 333 -26.78 8.02 1.37
CA TRP A 333 -25.65 8.94 1.22
C TRP A 333 -25.17 9.48 2.57
N PRO A 334 -23.86 9.63 2.77
CA PRO A 334 -23.31 10.26 3.96
C PRO A 334 -23.80 11.70 4.12
N LYS A 335 -24.17 12.10 5.34
CA LYS A 335 -24.49 13.50 5.66
C LYS A 335 -23.24 14.37 5.84
N ASP A 336 -22.12 13.76 6.18
CA ASP A 336 -20.83 14.46 6.25
C ASP A 336 -20.38 14.86 4.84
N PRO A 337 -20.15 16.16 4.57
CA PRO A 337 -19.81 16.63 3.22
C PRO A 337 -18.53 16.03 2.66
N ALA A 338 -17.51 15.78 3.50
CA ALA A 338 -16.24 15.22 3.03
C ALA A 338 -16.39 13.74 2.64
N LEU A 339 -17.14 12.96 3.43
CA LEU A 339 -17.45 11.57 3.11
C LEU A 339 -18.38 11.46 1.89
N ALA A 340 -19.36 12.35 1.76
CA ALA A 340 -20.22 12.44 0.58
C ALA A 340 -19.40 12.71 -0.68
N GLN A 341 -18.45 13.65 -0.61
CA GLN A 341 -17.53 13.92 -1.73
C GLN A 341 -16.69 12.69 -2.06
N ARG A 342 -16.21 11.93 -1.06
CA ARG A 342 -15.45 10.70 -1.30
C ARG A 342 -16.29 9.63 -2.03
N PHE A 343 -17.59 9.56 -1.77
CA PHE A 343 -18.49 8.67 -2.52
C PHE A 343 -18.62 9.11 -3.98
N VAL A 344 -18.71 10.42 -4.24
CA VAL A 344 -18.67 10.95 -5.62
C VAL A 344 -17.34 10.59 -6.29
N ASP A 345 -16.21 10.79 -5.59
CA ASP A 345 -14.90 10.46 -6.13
C ASP A 345 -14.74 8.97 -6.47
N ARG A 346 -15.39 8.06 -5.72
CA ARG A 346 -15.41 6.63 -6.02
C ARG A 346 -16.13 6.33 -7.33
N VAL A 347 -17.26 7.01 -7.60
CA VAL A 347 -17.98 6.87 -8.87
C VAL A 347 -17.09 7.35 -10.02
N ASP A 348 -16.48 8.54 -9.87
CA ASP A 348 -15.54 9.07 -10.87
C ASP A 348 -14.34 8.14 -11.09
N TYR A 349 -13.83 7.49 -10.04
CA TYR A 349 -12.73 6.54 -10.12
C TYR A 349 -13.12 5.25 -10.85
N ILE A 350 -14.30 4.69 -10.58
CA ILE A 350 -14.83 3.53 -11.32
C ILE A 350 -14.93 3.86 -12.81
N ASP A 351 -15.47 5.04 -13.15
CA ASP A 351 -15.59 5.48 -14.53
C ASP A 351 -14.22 5.66 -15.20
N ALA A 352 -13.23 6.19 -14.47
CA ALA A 352 -11.86 6.31 -14.97
C ALA A 352 -11.19 4.96 -15.23
N VAL A 353 -11.40 3.98 -14.33
CA VAL A 353 -10.93 2.59 -14.53
C VAL A 353 -11.60 1.98 -15.75
N ARG A 354 -12.93 2.09 -15.87
CA ARG A 354 -13.68 1.53 -17.00
C ARG A 354 -13.22 2.10 -18.34
N GLN A 355 -13.01 3.42 -18.42
CA GLN A 355 -12.49 4.06 -19.64
C GLN A 355 -11.09 3.55 -20.02
N GLU A 356 -10.23 3.28 -19.05
CA GLU A 356 -8.91 2.73 -19.31
C GLU A 356 -8.97 1.27 -19.76
N GLU A 357 -9.84 0.44 -19.17
CA GLU A 357 -10.10 -0.93 -19.60
C GLU A 357 -10.59 -0.97 -21.06
N GLU A 358 -11.58 -0.12 -21.41
CA GLU A 358 -12.11 0.01 -22.78
C GLU A 358 -11.04 0.46 -23.78
N GLY A 359 -10.22 1.44 -23.40
CA GLY A 359 -9.15 1.99 -24.24
C GLY A 359 -8.06 0.97 -24.59
N ARG A 360 -7.90 -0.08 -23.78
CA ARG A 360 -6.89 -1.14 -23.96
C ARG A 360 -7.35 -2.30 -24.83
N GLN A 361 -8.55 -2.23 -25.39
CA GLN A 361 -9.18 -3.31 -26.19
C GLN A 361 -9.33 -4.62 -25.41
N THR A 362 -9.23 -4.57 -24.08
CA THR A 362 -9.61 -5.67 -23.20
C THR A 362 -11.13 -5.59 -23.02
N VAL A 363 -11.87 -6.56 -23.55
CA VAL A 363 -13.35 -6.66 -23.41
C VAL A 363 -13.75 -7.10 -21.98
N ASP A 364 -12.81 -7.05 -21.04
CA ASP A 364 -12.99 -7.50 -19.68
C ASP A 364 -12.96 -6.28 -18.76
N HIS A 365 -14.11 -6.01 -18.14
CA HIS A 365 -14.33 -4.94 -17.17
C HIS A 365 -14.09 -5.41 -15.73
N THR A 366 -13.32 -6.48 -15.53
CA THR A 366 -13.15 -7.14 -14.23
C THR A 366 -12.84 -6.15 -13.11
N LEU A 367 -11.91 -5.19 -13.27
CA LEU A 367 -11.58 -4.29 -12.16
C LEU A 367 -12.69 -3.26 -11.90
N SER A 368 -13.26 -2.65 -12.94
CA SER A 368 -14.36 -1.69 -12.72
C SER A 368 -15.61 -2.36 -12.14
N ASP A 369 -15.91 -3.60 -12.53
CA ASP A 369 -17.02 -4.39 -11.99
C ASP A 369 -16.77 -4.78 -10.52
N LEU A 370 -15.53 -5.16 -10.16
CA LEU A 370 -15.15 -5.44 -8.77
C LEU A 370 -15.23 -4.19 -7.87
N LEU A 371 -14.84 -3.03 -8.38
CA LEU A 371 -14.97 -1.75 -7.67
C LEU A 371 -16.45 -1.35 -7.50
N GLN A 372 -17.30 -1.72 -8.46
CA GLN A 372 -18.75 -1.46 -8.41
C GLN A 372 -19.50 -2.44 -7.48
N ASP A 373 -18.96 -3.62 -7.20
CA ASP A 373 -19.52 -4.60 -6.26
C ASP A 373 -19.38 -4.14 -4.79
N THR A 374 -20.31 -3.28 -4.37
CA THR A 374 -20.33 -2.71 -3.01
C THR A 374 -20.34 -3.76 -1.89
N LYS A 375 -20.92 -4.95 -2.10
CA LYS A 375 -20.98 -5.99 -1.05
C LYS A 375 -19.60 -6.57 -0.81
N ARG A 376 -18.89 -6.88 -1.89
CA ARG A 376 -17.51 -7.33 -1.85
C ARG A 376 -16.58 -6.26 -1.29
N GLN A 377 -16.72 -5.01 -1.74
CA GLN A 377 -15.98 -3.88 -1.18
C GLN A 377 -16.15 -3.80 0.34
N HIS A 378 -17.39 -3.88 0.83
CA HIS A 378 -17.67 -3.80 2.26
C HIS A 378 -17.05 -4.97 3.03
N LEU A 379 -17.10 -6.18 2.50
CA LEU A 379 -16.53 -7.36 3.15
C LEU A 379 -15.00 -7.28 3.25
N ILE A 380 -14.32 -6.93 2.16
CA ILE A 380 -12.85 -6.88 2.12
C ILE A 380 -12.34 -5.71 2.97
N THR A 381 -12.96 -4.54 2.89
CA THR A 381 -12.62 -3.43 3.80
C THR A 381 -12.89 -3.80 5.26
N ALA A 382 -13.96 -4.55 5.57
CA ALA A 382 -14.18 -5.04 6.92
C ALA A 382 -13.06 -6.00 7.36
N MET A 383 -12.56 -6.89 6.50
CA MET A 383 -11.38 -7.71 6.81
C MET A 383 -10.17 -6.85 7.19
N HIS A 384 -9.88 -5.79 6.45
CA HIS A 384 -8.78 -4.86 6.78
C HIS A 384 -9.00 -4.13 8.11
N LEU A 385 -10.21 -3.62 8.36
CA LEU A 385 -10.56 -2.96 9.61
C LEU A 385 -10.48 -3.90 10.82
N PHE A 386 -10.80 -5.18 10.63
CA PHE A 386 -10.69 -6.22 11.65
C PHE A 386 -9.24 -6.46 12.06
N GLU A 387 -8.33 -6.55 11.10
CA GLU A 387 -6.89 -6.69 11.38
C GLU A 387 -6.31 -5.50 12.15
N ASN A 388 -6.86 -4.31 11.90
CA ASN A 388 -6.48 -3.08 12.61
C ASN A 388 -7.20 -2.89 13.96
N GLY A 389 -7.99 -3.89 14.40
CA GLY A 389 -8.66 -3.86 15.70
C GLY A 389 -9.74 -2.78 15.81
N LYS A 390 -10.37 -2.38 14.71
CA LYS A 390 -11.45 -1.38 14.72
C LYS A 390 -12.79 -2.01 15.15
N PRO A 391 -13.42 -1.60 16.26
CA PRO A 391 -14.70 -2.18 16.67
C PRO A 391 -15.81 -1.87 15.66
N GLY A 392 -16.71 -2.81 15.41
CA GLY A 392 -17.83 -2.61 14.49
C GLY A 392 -18.72 -3.82 14.27
N PHE A 393 -19.79 -3.63 13.47
CA PHE A 393 -20.82 -4.63 13.17
C PHE A 393 -20.44 -5.54 11.99
N TYR A 394 -19.34 -6.28 12.13
CA TYR A 394 -18.86 -7.28 11.18
C TYR A 394 -19.92 -8.32 10.74
N SER A 395 -20.78 -8.81 11.63
CA SER A 395 -21.82 -9.79 11.26
C SER A 395 -22.80 -9.23 10.23
N LYS A 396 -23.19 -7.95 10.35
CA LYS A 396 -24.08 -7.26 9.39
C LYS A 396 -23.45 -7.15 8.00
N VAL A 397 -22.13 -6.99 7.93
CA VAL A 397 -21.40 -7.00 6.65
C VAL A 397 -21.52 -8.36 5.97
N VAL A 398 -21.33 -9.44 6.73
CA VAL A 398 -21.44 -10.81 6.20
C VAL A 398 -22.88 -11.14 5.80
N GLU A 399 -23.87 -10.81 6.63
CA GLU A 399 -25.29 -11.04 6.34
C GLU A 399 -25.70 -10.37 5.01
N ASN A 400 -25.29 -9.12 4.79
CA ASN A 400 -25.59 -8.40 3.55
C ASN A 400 -24.88 -8.99 2.32
N PHE A 401 -23.73 -9.64 2.52
CA PHE A 401 -23.06 -10.37 1.46
C PHE A 401 -23.87 -11.62 1.04
N VAL A 402 -24.45 -12.35 2.01
CA VAL A 402 -25.13 -13.64 1.78
C VAL A 402 -26.62 -13.50 1.38
N THR A 403 -27.36 -12.56 1.96
CA THR A 403 -28.85 -12.50 1.92
C THR A 403 -29.48 -12.08 0.59
N SER A 404 -28.71 -11.81 -0.46
CA SER A 404 -29.24 -11.34 -1.75
C SER A 404 -29.12 -12.35 -2.89
N ARG A 405 -29.18 -13.64 -2.57
CA ARG A 405 -29.28 -14.71 -3.56
C ARG A 405 -30.71 -14.92 -4.05
#